data_AF-A0AA38GMN8-F1
#
_entry.id   AF-A0AA38GMN8-F1
#
_cell.length_a   1.000
_cell.length_b   1.000
_cell.length_c   1.000
_cell.angle_alpha   90.00
_cell.angle_beta   90.00
_cell.angle_gamma   90.00
#
_symmetry.space_group_name_H-M   'P 1'
#
loop_
_entity.id
_entity.type
_entity.pdbx_description
1 polymer ?
#
loop_
_entity_poly.entity_id
_entity_poly.type
_entity_poly.pdbx_seq_one_letter_code
_entity_poly.pdbx_strand_id
1 'polypeptide(L)'
;EHYINKVLERFNLQNSKPISTPMAGHFKLSKDQCPTSHEEVEYMTRVPYASTVGSLMYAMVCTRPDIAQAVGVVSRFMANPGKEHWKVVQWIL
;
A
#
# COMPACT_ATOMS: atom_id res chain seq x y z
N GLU A 1 2.11 13.89 -14.56
CA GLU A 1 1.39 12.97 -13.64
C GLU A 1 0.90 11.67 -14.33
N HIS A 2 1.68 11.05 -15.21
CA HIS A 2 1.20 9.92 -16.02
C HIS A 2 1.53 8.54 -15.41
N TYR A 3 2.52 8.48 -14.49
CA TYR A 3 2.96 7.22 -13.88
C TYR A 3 1.93 6.69 -12.87
N ILE A 4 1.35 7.55 -12.03
CA ILE A 4 0.37 7.13 -11.01
C ILE A 4 -0.87 6.53 -11.65
N ASN A 5 -1.38 7.10 -12.74
CA ASN A 5 -2.51 6.51 -13.47
C ASN A 5 -2.19 5.10 -13.98
N LYS A 6 -0.97 4.86 -14.49
CA LYS A 6 -0.52 3.52 -14.89
C LYS A 6 -0.41 2.56 -13.70
N VAL A 7 0.01 3.04 -12.53
CA VAL A 7 0.06 2.25 -11.30
C VAL A 7 -1.36 1.88 -10.85
N LEU A 8 -2.29 2.84 -10.87
CA LEU A 8 -3.70 2.61 -10.54
C LEU A 8 -4.34 1.57 -11.48
N GLU A 9 -4.12 1.69 -12.78
CA GLU A 9 -4.59 0.70 -13.76
C GLU A 9 -3.97 -0.69 -13.51
N ARG A 10 -2.67 -0.77 -13.26
CA ARG A 10 -1.95 -2.03 -13.03
C ARG A 10 -2.47 -2.80 -11.82
N PHE A 11 -2.89 -2.11 -10.77
CA PHE A 11 -3.40 -2.71 -9.54
C PHE A 11 -4.94 -2.69 -9.44
N ASN A 12 -5.63 -2.36 -10.54
CA ASN A 12 -7.08 -2.31 -10.63
C ASN A 12 -7.73 -1.36 -9.60
N LEU A 13 -7.10 -0.20 -9.39
CA LEU A 13 -7.48 0.86 -8.45
C LEU A 13 -7.88 2.17 -9.16
N GLN A 14 -8.07 2.15 -10.48
CA GLN A 14 -8.38 3.31 -11.32
C GLN A 14 -9.65 4.09 -10.93
N ASN A 15 -10.59 3.45 -10.24
CA ASN A 15 -11.83 4.07 -9.76
C ASN A 15 -11.76 4.47 -8.27
N SER A 16 -10.57 4.39 -7.65
CA SER A 16 -10.38 4.78 -6.26
C SER A 16 -10.52 6.29 -6.11
N LYS A 17 -11.10 6.72 -4.99
CA LYS A 17 -11.29 8.15 -4.73
C LYS A 17 -9.94 8.79 -4.46
N PRO A 18 -9.61 9.93 -5.10
CA PRO A 18 -8.38 10.65 -4.79
C PRO A 18 -8.43 11.13 -3.34
N ILE A 19 -7.44 10.74 -2.56
CA ILE A 19 -7.33 11.12 -1.15
C ILE A 19 -6.21 12.14 -1.00
N SER A 20 -6.50 13.26 -0.34
CA SER A 20 -5.53 14.34 -0.11
C SER A 20 -4.53 14.02 1.01
N THR A 21 -4.81 13.01 1.85
CA THR A 21 -3.99 12.65 3.01
C THR A 21 -3.47 11.22 2.87
N PRO A 22 -2.21 11.02 2.45
CA PRO A 22 -1.63 9.71 2.19
C PRO A 22 -1.64 8.77 3.40
N MET A 23 -1.61 9.34 4.62
CA MET A 23 -1.72 8.59 5.86
C MET A 23 -2.52 9.37 6.88
N ALA A 24 -3.78 8.99 7.07
CA ALA A 24 -4.62 9.57 8.10
C ALA A 24 -4.19 9.08 9.49
N GLY A 25 -4.25 9.95 10.50
CA GLY A 25 -3.74 9.66 11.86
C GLY A 25 -4.41 8.48 12.59
N HIS A 26 -5.49 7.93 12.04
CA HIS A 26 -6.14 6.72 12.56
C HIS A 26 -5.45 5.41 12.13
N PHE A 27 -4.54 5.44 11.15
CA PHE A 27 -3.80 4.25 10.74
C PHE A 27 -2.65 3.97 11.72
N LYS A 28 -2.94 3.17 12.75
CA LYS A 28 -1.94 2.57 13.64
C LYS A 28 -1.62 1.16 13.14
N LEU A 29 -0.61 1.06 12.28
CA LEU A 29 -0.13 -0.24 11.79
C LEU A 29 0.77 -0.92 12.82
N SER A 30 0.54 -2.20 13.09
CA SER A 30 1.32 -3.02 14.03
C SER A 30 1.57 -4.42 13.48
N LYS A 31 2.61 -5.08 13.99
CA LYS A 31 2.88 -6.50 13.70
C LYS A 31 1.75 -7.43 14.16
N ASP A 32 0.92 -6.99 15.09
CA ASP A 32 -0.26 -7.73 15.55
C ASP A 32 -1.34 -7.88 14.47
N GLN A 33 -1.26 -7.08 13.40
CA GLN A 33 -2.15 -7.14 12.25
C GLN A 33 -1.62 -8.06 11.13
N CYS A 34 -0.47 -8.69 11.34
CA CYS A 34 0.02 -9.74 10.45
C CYS A 34 -0.95 -10.93 10.46
N PRO A 35 -1.08 -11.66 9.35
CA PRO A 35 -1.98 -12.79 9.25
C PRO A 35 -1.58 -13.89 10.26
N THR A 36 -2.56 -14.36 11.04
CA THR A 36 -2.37 -15.42 12.05
C THR A 36 -3.05 -16.73 11.68
N SER A 37 -4.07 -16.68 10.82
CA SER A 37 -4.78 -17.85 10.29
C SER A 37 -4.27 -18.25 8.91
N HIS A 38 -4.33 -19.55 8.60
CA HIS A 38 -3.95 -20.09 7.29
C HIS A 38 -4.73 -19.45 6.14
N GLU A 39 -6.02 -19.19 6.34
CA GLU A 39 -6.88 -18.53 5.35
C GLU A 39 -6.40 -17.10 5.03
N GLU A 40 -5.91 -16.38 6.04
CA GLU A 40 -5.40 -15.02 5.84
C GLU A 40 -4.05 -15.03 5.15
N VAL A 41 -3.18 -15.96 5.50
CA VAL A 41 -1.89 -16.15 4.79
C VAL A 41 -2.15 -16.49 3.32
N GLU A 42 -3.07 -17.41 3.04
CA GLU A 42 -3.41 -17.79 1.66
C GLU A 42 -3.96 -16.60 0.87
N TYR A 43 -4.86 -15.81 1.47
CA TYR A 43 -5.37 -14.59 0.86
C TYR A 43 -4.25 -13.58 0.56
N MET A 44 -3.41 -13.28 1.56
CA MET A 44 -2.34 -12.28 1.41
C MET A 44 -1.24 -12.71 0.44
N THR A 45 -1.04 -14.02 0.24
CA THR A 45 -0.12 -14.56 -0.78
C THR A 45 -0.55 -14.20 -2.21
N ARG A 46 -1.87 -14.02 -2.45
CA ARG A 46 -2.42 -13.61 -3.75
C ARG A 46 -2.40 -12.09 -3.96
N VAL A 47 -2.19 -11.32 -2.90
CA VAL A 47 -2.15 -9.86 -2.95
C VAL A 47 -0.78 -9.39 -3.44
N PRO A 48 -0.68 -8.52 -4.46
CA PRO A 48 0.59 -8.05 -4.99
C PRO A 48 1.22 -6.95 -4.12
N TYR A 49 1.40 -7.22 -2.81
CA TYR A 49 1.82 -6.22 -1.82
C TYR A 49 3.19 -5.60 -2.15
N ALA A 50 4.22 -6.44 -2.32
CA ALA A 50 5.58 -5.98 -2.61
C ALA A 50 5.69 -5.21 -3.94
N SER A 51 5.00 -5.70 -4.98
CA SER A 51 4.95 -5.03 -6.29
C SER A 51 4.30 -3.64 -6.19
N THR A 52 3.22 -3.52 -5.40
CA THR A 52 2.52 -2.24 -5.21
C THR A 52 3.37 -1.26 -4.42
N VAL A 53 4.01 -1.72 -3.33
CA VAL A 53 4.94 -0.90 -2.54
C VAL A 53 6.13 -0.45 -3.39
N GLY A 54 6.67 -1.30 -4.26
CA GLY A 54 7.75 -0.92 -5.19
C GLY A 54 7.34 0.17 -6.18
N SER A 55 6.13 0.09 -6.74
CA SER A 55 5.58 1.17 -7.58
C SER A 55 5.37 2.47 -6.80
N LEU A 56 4.92 2.40 -5.55
CA LEU A 56 4.80 3.56 -4.67
C LEU A 56 6.15 4.18 -4.32
N MET A 57 7.19 3.37 -4.11
CA MET A 57 8.56 3.87 -3.91
C MET A 57 9.08 4.63 -5.13
N TYR A 58 8.76 4.19 -6.34
CA TYR A 58 9.11 4.97 -7.53
C TYR A 58 8.30 6.28 -7.60
N ALA A 59 6.99 6.20 -7.35
CA ALA A 59 6.12 7.36 -7.35
C ALA A 59 6.57 8.41 -6.34
N MET A 60 6.98 8.00 -5.13
CA MET A 60 7.43 8.93 -4.08
C MET A 60 8.72 9.66 -4.45
N VAL A 61 9.64 9.00 -5.15
CA VAL A 61 10.93 9.60 -5.54
C VAL A 61 10.77 10.52 -6.75
N CYS A 62 9.96 10.13 -7.74
CA CYS A 62 9.92 10.82 -9.03
C CYS A 62 8.77 11.84 -9.17
N THR A 63 7.64 11.65 -8.47
CA THR A 63 6.40 12.38 -8.80
C THR A 63 5.56 12.84 -7.61
N ARG A 64 5.60 12.16 -6.46
CA ARG A 64 4.77 12.41 -5.28
C ARG A 64 5.57 12.29 -3.97
N PRO A 65 6.52 13.20 -3.69
CA PRO A 65 7.32 13.11 -2.47
C PRO A 65 6.49 13.17 -1.18
N ASP A 66 5.27 13.70 -1.24
CA ASP A 66 4.31 13.76 -0.13
C ASP A 66 3.86 12.39 0.40
N ILE A 67 3.92 11.32 -0.41
CA ILE A 67 3.56 9.97 0.05
C ILE A 67 4.72 9.25 0.76
N ALA A 68 5.94 9.83 0.78
CA ALA A 68 7.14 9.13 1.25
C ALA A 68 7.03 8.62 2.70
N GLN A 69 6.39 9.39 3.58
CA GLN A 69 6.18 9.00 4.97
C GLN A 69 5.27 7.77 5.07
N ALA A 70 4.18 7.74 4.30
CA ALA A 70 3.24 6.62 4.27
C ALA A 70 3.90 5.35 3.71
N VAL A 71 4.63 5.48 2.59
CA VAL A 71 5.40 4.39 1.97
C VAL A 71 6.45 3.82 2.92
N GLY A 72 7.14 4.68 3.69
CA GLY A 72 8.12 4.27 4.68
C GLY A 72 7.53 3.50 5.88
N VAL A 73 6.24 3.64 6.16
CA VAL A 73 5.56 2.85 7.20
C VAL A 73 5.15 1.49 6.66
N VAL A 74 4.49 1.44 5.50
CA VAL A 74 4.01 0.18 4.90
C VAL A 74 5.17 -0.72 4.47
N SER A 75 6.30 -0.17 4.05
CA SER A 75 7.48 -0.95 3.65
C SER A 75 8.03 -1.84 4.78
N ARG A 76 7.79 -1.51 6.04
CA ARG A 76 8.22 -2.28 7.23
C ARG A 76 7.54 -3.65 7.32
N PHE A 77 6.39 -3.82 6.66
CA PHE A 77 5.57 -5.04 6.72
C PHE A 77 5.70 -5.91 5.48
N MET A 78 6.66 -5.63 4.57
CA MET A 78 6.87 -6.41 3.34
C MET A 78 7.12 -7.90 3.58
N ALA A 79 7.73 -8.27 4.71
CA ALA A 79 8.04 -9.67 5.02
C ALA A 79 6.81 -10.50 5.42
N ASN A 80 5.79 -9.88 6.02
CA ASN A 80 4.56 -10.54 6.44
C ASN A 80 3.38 -9.54 6.43
N PRO A 81 2.85 -9.18 5.25
CA PRO A 81 1.78 -8.21 5.15
C PRO A 81 0.45 -8.80 5.62
N GLY A 82 -0.36 -7.98 6.26
CA GLY A 82 -1.71 -8.32 6.73
C GLY A 82 -2.76 -7.49 6.02
N LYS A 83 -4.04 -7.86 6.13
CA LYS A 83 -5.13 -7.19 5.40
C LYS A 83 -5.20 -5.69 5.69
N GLU A 84 -4.96 -5.30 6.94
CA GLU A 84 -4.90 -3.88 7.33
C GLU A 84 -3.71 -3.16 6.66
N HIS A 85 -2.54 -3.83 6.55
CA HIS A 85 -1.41 -3.29 5.81
C HIS A 85 -1.76 -3.05 4.34
N TRP A 86 -2.52 -3.96 3.72
CA TRP A 86 -2.96 -3.82 2.33
C TRP A 86 -3.95 -2.67 2.13
N LYS A 87 -4.92 -2.51 3.03
CA LYS A 87 -5.88 -1.39 2.97
C LYS A 87 -5.17 -0.04 2.98
N VAL A 88 -4.11 0.11 3.80
CA VAL A 88 -3.32 1.35 3.80
C VAL A 88 -2.57 1.55 2.49
N VAL A 89 -2.02 0.49 1.90
CA VAL A 89 -1.39 0.60 0.57
C VAL A 89 -2.40 1.06 -0.50
N GLN A 90 -3.62 0.54 -0.47
CA GLN A 90 -4.70 0.99 -1.36
C GLN A 90 -5.15 2.43 -1.07
N TRP A 91 -5.06 2.88 0.19
CA TRP A 91 -5.39 4.25 0.60
C TRP A 91 -4.37 5.30 0.11
N ILE A 92 -3.10 4.89 -0.04
CA ILE A 92 -2.03 5.77 -0.53
C ILE A 92 -2.16 6.04 -2.04
N LEU A 93 -2.77 5.12 -2.79
CA LEU A 93 -2.97 5.17 -4.24
C LEU A 93 -4.22 5.98 -4.63
#